data_AF-A0A6V7UJB7-F1
#
_entry.id   AF-A0A6V7UJB7-F1
#
_cell.length_a   1.000
_cell.length_b   1.000
_cell.length_c   1.000
_cell.angle_alpha   90.00
_cell.angle_beta   90.00
_cell.angle_gamma   90.00
#
_symmetry.space_group_name_H-M   'P 1'
#
loop_
_entity.id
_entity.type
_entity.pdbx_description
1 polymer ?
#
loop_
_entity_poly.entity_id
_entity_poly.type
_entity_poly.pdbx_seq_one_letter_code
_entity_poly.pdbx_strand_id
1 'polypeptide(L)'
;MIKRFIRSFLEMLNNTSIESTNALRKRSAEETANSVINGPTSPKIQRKPKKVKYAMLLAYQGQNYFGMQFQRNPKFPTIENHLFNAMEAHGFITKEHYVNLMDWHFQRAARTDRSVSAVGQVCSMHLPMDQNFIDNGPALLNASLPEDIHVFAVRRVTPSFHAQKSCDSRTYSYTLPTFSFASMDEVTSDEYRISPKRIEELNELLGCYVGSHNFFNYTSGFL
;
A
#
# COMPACT_ATOMS: atom_id res chain seq x y z
N MET A 1 3.12 8.03 13.42
CA MET A 1 4.37 7.78 12.63
C MET A 1 4.11 7.60 11.13
N ILE A 2 3.02 6.93 10.73
CA ILE A 2 2.65 6.72 9.32
C ILE A 2 2.27 8.02 8.59
N LYS A 3 1.60 8.97 9.25
CA LYS A 3 1.36 10.30 8.65
C LYS A 3 2.67 11.02 8.29
N ARG A 4 3.73 10.89 9.10
CA ARG A 4 5.06 11.43 8.79
C ARG A 4 5.72 10.66 7.64
N PHE A 5 5.54 9.34 7.57
CA PHE A 5 6.00 8.54 6.43
C PHE A 5 5.30 8.97 5.14
N ILE A 6 3.96 9.03 5.12
CA ILE A 6 3.17 9.45 3.96
C ILE A 6 3.49 10.89 3.59
N ARG A 7 3.61 11.81 4.56
CA ARG A 7 3.96 13.21 4.29
C ARG A 7 5.38 13.36 3.75
N SER A 8 6.37 12.77 4.41
CA SER A 8 7.76 12.75 3.91
C SER A 8 7.86 12.08 2.54
N PHE A 9 6.98 11.13 2.27
CA PHE A 9 6.90 10.45 1.00
C PHE A 9 6.27 11.33 -0.09
N LEU A 10 5.13 11.97 0.18
CA LEU A 10 4.48 12.92 -0.72
C LEU A 10 5.40 14.12 -1.01
N GLU A 11 6.11 14.62 0.01
CA GLU A 11 7.14 15.65 -0.14
C GLU A 11 8.29 15.15 -1.04
N MET A 12 8.71 13.89 -0.93
CA MET A 12 9.70 13.33 -1.85
C MET A 12 9.14 13.18 -3.28
N LEU A 13 7.94 12.66 -3.49
CA LEU A 13 7.35 12.54 -4.83
C LEU A 13 7.27 13.89 -5.56
N ASN A 14 6.94 14.95 -4.82
CA ASN A 14 6.93 16.32 -5.33
C ASN A 14 8.34 16.84 -5.66
N ASN A 15 9.38 16.36 -4.98
CA ASN A 15 10.77 16.74 -5.25
C ASN A 15 11.38 15.90 -6.40
N THR A 16 11.04 14.61 -6.51
CA THR A 16 11.51 13.73 -7.59
C THR A 16 10.96 14.17 -8.94
N SER A 17 9.73 14.68 -9.00
CA SER A 17 9.16 15.28 -10.22
C SER A 17 9.93 16.53 -10.69
N ILE A 18 10.53 17.29 -9.76
CA ILE A 18 11.41 18.43 -10.07
C ILE A 18 12.79 17.93 -10.53
N GLU A 19 13.34 16.87 -9.91
CA GLU A 19 14.64 16.30 -10.29
C GLU A 19 14.61 15.57 -11.65
N SER A 20 13.50 14.92 -12.01
CA SER A 20 13.28 14.29 -13.32
C SER A 20 13.46 15.28 -14.49
N THR A 21 13.06 16.54 -14.31
CA THR A 21 13.25 17.60 -15.33
C THR A 21 14.71 18.01 -15.49
N ASN A 22 15.53 17.83 -14.44
CA ASN A 22 16.94 18.22 -14.42
C ASN A 22 17.89 17.07 -14.81
N ALA A 23 17.50 15.80 -14.59
CA ALA A 23 18.31 14.62 -14.89
C ALA A 23 18.42 14.30 -16.40
N LEU A 24 17.45 14.73 -17.21
CA LEU A 24 17.48 14.60 -18.69
C LEU A 24 18.59 15.43 -19.36
N ARG A 25 19.22 16.37 -18.65
CA ARG A 25 20.30 17.23 -19.19
C ARG A 25 21.72 16.76 -18.87
N LYS A 26 21.91 15.64 -18.16
CA LYS A 26 23.22 15.31 -17.57
C LYS A 26 23.68 13.86 -17.69
N ARG A 27 23.26 13.14 -18.75
CA ARG A 27 23.83 11.82 -19.10
C ARG A 27 24.45 11.83 -20.49
N SER A 28 25.64 12.41 -20.54
CA SER A 28 26.69 12.06 -21.51
C SER A 28 28.02 12.20 -20.77
N ALA A 29 28.88 11.20 -20.92
CA ALA A 29 30.19 11.02 -20.28
C ALA A 29 30.18 10.28 -18.91
N GLU A 30 30.41 8.96 -18.95
CA GLU A 30 31.64 8.29 -18.48
C GLU A 30 31.36 6.86 -17.98
N GLU A 31 31.69 5.89 -18.84
CA GLU A 31 31.93 4.48 -18.52
C GLU A 31 33.39 4.20 -18.87
N THR A 32 34.22 3.75 -17.91
CA THR A 32 35.27 2.74 -18.21
C THR A 32 35.73 2.00 -16.95
N ALA A 33 35.55 0.67 -17.03
CA ALA A 33 36.23 -0.49 -16.45
C ALA A 33 37.27 -0.36 -15.31
N ASN A 34 37.23 -1.34 -14.40
CA ASN A 34 38.39 -2.21 -14.19
C ASN A 34 38.05 -3.57 -13.55
N SER A 35 38.55 -4.63 -14.18
CA SER A 35 38.64 -6.02 -13.73
C SER A 35 39.92 -6.27 -12.92
N VAL A 36 39.98 -7.30 -12.05
CA VAL A 36 41.12 -8.27 -11.91
C VAL A 36 40.96 -9.23 -10.69
N ILE A 37 41.04 -10.54 -11.03
CA ILE A 37 41.61 -11.76 -10.38
C ILE A 37 41.03 -12.33 -9.06
N ASN A 38 40.58 -13.59 -9.16
CA ASN A 38 40.19 -14.50 -8.07
C ASN A 38 41.34 -15.42 -7.63
N GLY A 39 41.56 -15.53 -6.31
CA GLY A 39 42.33 -16.61 -5.67
C GLY A 39 41.42 -17.65 -5.00
N PRO A 40 41.92 -18.84 -4.62
CA PRO A 40 41.10 -19.97 -4.22
C PRO A 40 40.51 -19.76 -2.82
N THR A 41 39.19 -19.68 -2.72
CA THR A 41 38.49 -19.49 -1.44
C THR A 41 38.16 -20.82 -0.77
N SER A 42 38.65 -20.98 0.45
CA SER A 42 38.16 -21.92 1.47
C SER A 42 36.62 -21.87 1.60
N PRO A 43 35.95 -22.94 2.08
CA PRO A 43 34.49 -23.00 2.14
C PRO A 43 33.97 -21.88 3.06
N LYS A 44 33.52 -20.78 2.44
CA LYS A 44 32.92 -19.65 3.13
C LYS A 44 31.61 -20.12 3.73
N ILE A 45 31.52 -20.15 5.06
CA ILE A 45 30.25 -20.23 5.78
C ILE A 45 29.39 -19.07 5.25
N GLN A 46 28.37 -19.40 4.45
CA GLN A 46 27.46 -18.39 3.89
C GLN A 46 26.70 -17.73 5.05
N ARG A 47 27.15 -16.54 5.45
CA ARG A 47 26.45 -15.73 6.44
C ARG A 47 25.07 -15.41 5.89
N LYS A 48 24.02 -15.77 6.64
CA LYS A 48 22.64 -15.41 6.28
C LYS A 48 22.57 -13.90 6.03
N PRO A 49 21.92 -13.45 4.94
CA PRO A 49 21.86 -12.03 4.62
C PRO A 49 21.15 -11.26 5.73
N LYS A 50 21.65 -10.07 6.05
CA LYS A 50 21.08 -9.21 7.09
C LYS A 50 19.67 -8.79 6.68
N LYS A 51 18.66 -9.14 7.49
CA LYS A 51 17.28 -8.69 7.28
C LYS A 51 17.06 -7.26 7.79
N VAL A 52 16.32 -6.46 7.05
CA VAL A 52 15.92 -5.08 7.39
C VAL A 52 14.40 -4.90 7.22
N LYS A 53 13.83 -3.92 7.91
CA LYS A 53 12.39 -3.62 7.80
C LYS A 53 12.16 -2.66 6.62
N TYR A 54 11.18 -3.00 5.78
CA TYR A 54 10.69 -2.15 4.71
C TYR A 54 9.27 -1.68 4.99
N ALA A 55 8.94 -0.51 4.48
CA ALA A 55 7.57 -0.03 4.29
C ALA A 55 7.30 0.15 2.80
N MET A 56 6.11 -0.23 2.37
CA MET A 56 5.64 -0.09 0.99
C MET A 56 4.33 0.70 0.99
N LEU A 57 4.21 1.67 0.07
CA LEU A 57 2.98 2.42 -0.16
C LEU A 57 2.38 1.99 -1.50
N LEU A 58 1.08 1.69 -1.49
CA LEU A 58 0.34 1.28 -2.67
C LEU A 58 -1.10 1.83 -2.67
N ALA A 59 -1.69 1.88 -3.86
CA ALA A 59 -3.11 2.08 -4.09
C ALA A 59 -3.68 0.91 -4.90
N TYR A 60 -5.00 0.75 -4.84
CA TYR A 60 -5.72 -0.22 -5.65
C TYR A 60 -7.21 0.13 -5.78
N GLN A 61 -7.81 -0.25 -6.91
CA GLN A 61 -9.25 -0.32 -7.06
C GLN A 61 -9.75 -1.69 -6.56
N GLY A 62 -10.55 -1.69 -5.51
CA GLY A 62 -10.91 -2.92 -4.81
C GLY A 62 -11.91 -3.81 -5.55
N GLN A 63 -12.61 -3.29 -6.57
CA GLN A 63 -13.80 -3.90 -7.19
C GLN A 63 -13.65 -5.39 -7.51
N ASN A 64 -12.50 -5.79 -8.04
CA ASN A 64 -12.22 -7.15 -8.52
C ASN A 64 -11.68 -8.10 -7.43
N TYR A 65 -11.55 -7.64 -6.19
CA TYR A 65 -10.79 -8.32 -5.15
C TYR A 65 -11.62 -8.63 -3.90
N PHE A 66 -11.32 -9.77 -3.28
CA PHE A 66 -11.88 -10.22 -2.00
C PHE A 66 -11.17 -9.59 -0.79
N GLY A 67 -10.80 -8.32 -0.93
CA GLY A 67 -10.16 -7.50 0.08
C GLY A 67 -8.63 -7.51 0.02
N MET A 68 -8.02 -6.93 1.05
CA MET A 68 -6.57 -6.76 1.14
C MET A 68 -5.83 -8.07 1.46
N GLN A 69 -6.34 -8.81 2.45
CA GLN A 69 -5.57 -9.83 3.14
C GLN A 69 -5.47 -11.12 2.33
N PHE A 70 -4.25 -11.66 2.23
CA PHE A 70 -3.94 -12.89 1.53
C PHE A 70 -4.88 -14.04 1.87
N GLN A 71 -5.37 -14.73 0.84
CA GLN A 71 -6.12 -15.97 0.95
C GLN A 71 -5.44 -17.07 0.13
N ARG A 72 -5.48 -18.30 0.64
CA ARG A 72 -4.90 -19.47 -0.05
C ARG A 72 -5.78 -19.98 -1.19
N ASN A 73 -7.09 -19.72 -1.13
CA ASN A 73 -8.02 -20.20 -2.13
C ASN A 73 -7.93 -19.32 -3.39
N PRO A 74 -7.53 -19.86 -4.55
CA PRO A 74 -7.37 -19.08 -5.77
C PRO A 74 -8.68 -18.48 -6.30
N LYS A 75 -9.84 -18.97 -5.86
CA LYS A 75 -11.15 -18.40 -6.22
C LYS A 75 -11.40 -17.02 -5.61
N PHE A 76 -10.61 -16.62 -4.61
CA PHE A 76 -10.77 -15.37 -3.88
C PHE A 76 -9.50 -14.53 -4.01
N PRO A 77 -9.25 -13.93 -5.19
CA PRO A 77 -8.06 -13.10 -5.39
C PRO A 77 -8.11 -11.89 -4.45
N THR A 78 -6.97 -11.61 -3.81
CA THR A 78 -6.79 -10.46 -2.91
C THR A 78 -5.61 -9.62 -3.36
N ILE A 79 -5.53 -8.38 -2.88
CA ILE A 79 -4.42 -7.48 -3.20
C ILE A 79 -3.07 -8.11 -2.83
N GLU A 80 -2.99 -8.75 -1.66
CA GLU A 80 -1.77 -9.44 -1.24
C GLU A 80 -1.42 -10.64 -2.11
N ASN A 81 -2.38 -11.39 -2.67
CA ASN A 81 -2.06 -12.46 -3.62
C ASN A 81 -1.29 -11.91 -4.83
N HIS A 82 -1.80 -10.85 -5.46
CA HIS A 82 -1.15 -10.23 -6.61
C HIS A 82 0.19 -9.61 -6.25
N LEU A 83 0.26 -8.91 -5.12
CA LEU A 83 1.50 -8.32 -4.63
C LEU A 83 2.57 -9.38 -4.39
N PHE A 84 2.24 -10.49 -3.73
CA PHE A 84 3.21 -11.53 -3.41
C PHE A 84 3.67 -12.28 -4.66
N ASN A 85 2.76 -12.54 -5.61
CA ASN A 85 3.13 -13.12 -6.90
C ASN A 85 4.12 -12.21 -7.65
N ALA A 86 3.88 -10.90 -7.70
CA ALA A 86 4.79 -9.95 -8.34
C ALA A 86 6.14 -9.89 -7.60
N MET A 87 6.13 -9.90 -6.26
CA MET A 87 7.36 -9.91 -5.46
C MET A 87 8.17 -11.20 -5.65
N GLU A 88 7.53 -12.36 -5.78
CA GLU A 88 8.20 -13.63 -6.05
C GLU A 88 8.78 -13.65 -7.46
N ALA A 89 8.02 -13.20 -8.47
CA ALA A 89 8.44 -13.15 -9.87
C ALA A 89 9.71 -12.32 -10.08
N HIS A 90 9.89 -11.25 -9.30
CA HIS A 90 11.10 -10.39 -9.33
C HIS A 90 12.16 -10.78 -8.29
N GLY A 91 11.97 -11.88 -7.56
CA GLY A 91 12.95 -12.41 -6.60
C GLY A 91 13.09 -11.63 -5.29
N PHE A 92 12.17 -10.70 -4.99
CA PHE A 92 12.17 -9.95 -3.73
C PHE A 92 11.74 -10.80 -2.53
N ILE A 93 10.94 -11.84 -2.78
CA ILE A 93 10.60 -12.87 -1.80
C ILE A 93 10.87 -14.26 -2.38
N THR A 94 11.07 -15.24 -1.50
CA THR A 94 11.24 -16.64 -1.90
C THR A 94 9.88 -17.37 -1.87
N LYS A 95 9.84 -18.57 -2.43
CA LYS A 95 8.67 -19.46 -2.34
C LYS A 95 8.26 -19.76 -0.91
N GLU A 96 9.24 -19.92 -0.01
CA GLU A 96 8.99 -20.16 1.42
C GLU A 96 8.28 -18.96 2.06
N HIS A 97 8.70 -17.72 1.74
CA HIS A 97 8.01 -16.52 2.23
C HIS A 97 6.55 -16.45 1.74
N TYR A 98 6.27 -16.88 0.50
CA TYR A 98 4.92 -16.94 -0.04
C TYR A 98 4.02 -17.92 0.73
N VAL A 99 4.56 -19.09 1.11
CA VAL A 99 3.82 -20.11 1.88
C VAL A 99 3.67 -19.73 3.35
N ASN A 100 4.69 -19.11 3.94
CA ASN A 100 4.74 -18.78 5.36
C ASN A 100 4.99 -17.28 5.61
N LEU A 101 3.89 -16.54 5.75
CA LEU A 101 3.89 -15.10 6.00
C LEU A 101 4.59 -14.69 7.30
N MET A 102 4.76 -15.62 8.26
CA MET A 102 5.41 -15.33 9.53
C MET A 102 6.92 -15.14 9.38
N ASP A 103 7.55 -15.75 8.37
CA ASP A 103 9.02 -15.74 8.18
C ASP A 103 9.58 -14.37 7.80
N TRP A 104 8.71 -13.50 7.29
CA TRP A 104 9.03 -12.15 6.83
C TRP A 104 8.11 -11.08 7.42
N HIS A 105 7.32 -11.45 8.43
CA HIS A 105 6.50 -10.54 9.25
C HIS A 105 5.75 -9.47 8.42
N PHE A 106 5.06 -9.91 7.36
CA PHE A 106 4.27 -9.02 6.52
C PHE A 106 3.05 -8.48 7.29
N GLN A 107 2.88 -7.16 7.29
CA GLN A 107 1.82 -6.43 7.99
C GLN A 107 1.25 -5.35 7.09
N ARG A 108 -0.05 -5.07 7.25
CA ARG A 108 -0.79 -4.03 6.53
C ARG A 108 -1.39 -3.02 7.52
N ALA A 109 -1.51 -1.76 7.12
CA ALA A 109 -2.05 -0.71 7.98
C ALA A 109 -3.57 -0.82 8.16
N ALA A 110 -4.27 -1.25 7.10
CA ALA A 110 -5.70 -1.51 7.09
C ALA A 110 -6.00 -2.87 6.43
N ARG A 111 -6.99 -3.60 6.97
CA ARG A 111 -7.61 -4.74 6.29
C ARG A 111 -8.87 -4.20 5.61
N THR A 112 -8.78 -3.90 4.32
CA THR A 112 -9.95 -3.47 3.55
C THR A 112 -10.78 -4.69 3.18
N ASP A 113 -12.10 -4.57 3.32
CA ASP A 113 -13.05 -5.60 2.93
C ASP A 113 -13.11 -5.79 1.41
N ARG A 114 -13.87 -6.80 0.98
CA ARG A 114 -14.15 -7.05 -0.43
C ARG A 114 -14.64 -5.78 -1.12
N SER A 115 -14.14 -5.55 -2.34
CA SER A 115 -14.51 -4.40 -3.18
C SER A 115 -14.11 -3.01 -2.67
N VAL A 116 -13.50 -2.89 -1.48
CA VAL A 116 -13.05 -1.60 -0.94
C VAL A 116 -11.71 -1.19 -1.55
N SER A 117 -11.67 -0.01 -2.17
CA SER A 117 -10.46 0.60 -2.75
C SER A 117 -9.60 1.29 -1.69
N ALA A 118 -8.32 1.52 -2.03
CA ALA A 118 -7.43 2.31 -1.19
C ALA A 118 -6.52 3.20 -2.06
N VAL A 119 -6.28 4.44 -1.63
CA VAL A 119 -5.36 5.37 -2.29
C VAL A 119 -4.01 5.50 -1.57
N GLY A 120 -3.87 4.90 -0.39
CA GLY A 120 -2.69 5.04 0.47
C GLY A 120 -2.54 3.91 1.48
N GLN A 121 -2.70 2.68 1.02
CA GLN A 121 -2.43 1.51 1.84
C GLN A 121 -0.92 1.43 2.13
N VAL A 122 -0.58 1.15 3.39
CA VAL A 122 0.82 0.97 3.80
C VAL A 122 1.03 -0.46 4.27
N CYS A 123 2.03 -1.12 3.72
CA CYS A 123 2.49 -2.43 4.16
C CYS A 123 3.88 -2.33 4.78
N SER A 124 4.23 -3.27 5.65
CA SER A 124 5.58 -3.41 6.19
C SER A 124 6.00 -4.86 6.21
N MET A 125 7.28 -5.12 5.96
CA MET A 125 7.83 -6.46 5.79
C MET A 125 9.28 -6.52 6.25
N HIS A 126 9.76 -7.71 6.63
CA HIS A 126 11.12 -7.95 7.13
C HIS A 126 11.83 -8.92 6.18
N LEU A 127 12.68 -8.36 5.32
CA LEU A 127 13.34 -9.08 4.22
C LEU A 127 14.85 -8.81 4.23
N PRO A 128 15.68 -9.62 3.55
CA PRO A 128 17.08 -9.29 3.31
C PRO A 128 17.26 -7.85 2.79
N MET A 129 18.37 -7.21 3.14
CA MET A 129 18.73 -5.92 2.56
C MET A 129 18.92 -6.09 1.04
N ASP A 130 18.15 -5.35 0.27
CA ASP A 130 18.17 -5.32 -1.19
C ASP A 130 17.92 -3.87 -1.63
N GLN A 131 18.95 -3.27 -2.22
CA GLN A 131 18.89 -1.90 -2.71
C GLN A 131 18.02 -1.80 -3.97
N ASN A 132 17.99 -2.85 -4.81
CA ASN A 132 17.17 -2.89 -6.00
C ASN A 132 15.67 -2.86 -5.66
N PHE A 133 15.27 -3.50 -4.55
CA PHE A 133 13.89 -3.45 -4.07
C PHE A 133 13.45 -2.03 -3.65
N ILE A 134 14.38 -1.20 -3.15
CA ILE A 134 14.10 0.20 -2.79
C ILE A 134 14.01 1.06 -4.06
N ASP A 135 15.02 0.96 -4.93
CA ASP A 135 15.20 1.90 -6.04
C ASP A 135 14.32 1.56 -7.23
N ASN A 136 14.22 0.27 -7.59
CA ASN A 136 13.52 -0.21 -8.78
C ASN A 136 12.29 -1.06 -8.45
N GLY A 137 12.11 -1.47 -7.19
CA GLY A 137 11.00 -2.31 -6.75
C GLY A 137 9.62 -1.82 -7.19
N PRO A 138 9.25 -0.54 -7.01
CA PRO A 138 7.97 -0.02 -7.47
C PRO A 138 7.74 -0.24 -8.98
N ALA A 139 8.73 0.11 -9.81
CA ALA A 139 8.62 -0.04 -11.26
C ALA A 139 8.53 -1.52 -11.69
N LEU A 140 9.35 -2.38 -11.09
CA LEU A 140 9.34 -3.82 -11.37
C LEU A 140 8.03 -4.47 -10.94
N LEU A 141 7.55 -4.18 -9.74
CA LEU A 141 6.26 -4.69 -9.26
C LEU A 141 5.11 -4.21 -10.15
N ASN A 142 5.06 -2.92 -10.49
CA ASN A 142 4.01 -2.38 -11.35
C ASN A 142 4.02 -2.98 -12.76
N ALA A 143 5.17 -3.43 -13.27
CA ALA A 143 5.25 -4.12 -14.56
C ALA A 143 4.62 -5.54 -14.55
N SER A 144 4.37 -6.12 -13.37
CA SER A 144 3.75 -7.45 -13.21
C SER A 144 2.42 -7.43 -12.46
N LEU A 145 2.04 -6.28 -11.90
CA LEU A 145 0.76 -6.07 -11.27
C LEU A 145 -0.30 -5.72 -12.34
N PRO A 146 -1.58 -6.07 -12.11
CA PRO A 146 -2.68 -5.52 -12.88
C PRO A 146 -2.73 -3.99 -12.79
N GLU A 147 -3.29 -3.32 -13.80
CA GLU A 147 -3.39 -1.84 -13.84
C GLU A 147 -4.14 -1.23 -12.66
N ASP A 148 -5.02 -2.02 -12.02
CA ASP A 148 -5.83 -1.61 -10.88
C ASP A 148 -5.12 -1.78 -9.51
N ILE A 149 -3.82 -2.16 -9.49
CA ILE A 149 -2.95 -2.15 -8.31
C ILE A 149 -1.66 -1.40 -8.64
N HIS A 150 -1.31 -0.40 -7.84
CA HIS A 150 -0.13 0.43 -8.08
C HIS A 150 0.71 0.61 -6.83
N VAL A 151 1.98 0.22 -6.90
CA VAL A 151 2.99 0.48 -5.87
C VAL A 151 3.67 1.80 -6.16
N PHE A 152 3.55 2.75 -5.23
CA PHE A 152 4.20 4.05 -5.37
C PHE A 152 5.65 4.02 -4.89
N ALA A 153 5.93 3.29 -3.82
CA ALA A 153 7.27 3.25 -3.25
C ALA A 153 7.52 2.10 -2.27
N VAL A 154 8.80 1.81 -2.11
CA VAL A 154 9.36 0.96 -1.07
C VAL A 154 10.48 1.72 -0.38
N ARG A 155 10.57 1.64 0.95
CA ARG A 155 11.66 2.25 1.70
C ARG A 155 12.08 1.39 2.88
N ARG A 156 13.36 1.46 3.22
CA ARG A 156 13.85 0.96 4.51
C ARG A 156 13.33 1.85 5.65
N VAL A 157 12.91 1.20 6.73
CA VAL A 157 12.42 1.84 7.95
C VAL A 157 13.12 1.26 9.18
N THR A 158 12.83 1.83 10.35
CA THR A 158 13.37 1.31 11.61
C THR A 158 12.86 -0.12 11.86
N PRO A 159 13.65 -0.99 12.52
CA PRO A 159 13.23 -2.36 12.82
C PRO A 159 11.92 -2.45 13.63
N SER A 160 11.60 -1.42 14.42
CA SER A 160 10.40 -1.34 15.25
C SER A 160 9.13 -0.92 14.50
N PHE A 161 9.23 -0.49 13.24
CA PHE A 161 8.08 -0.04 12.47
C PHE A 161 7.09 -1.19 12.20
N HIS A 162 5.81 -0.96 12.45
CA HIS A 162 4.75 -1.95 12.20
C HIS A 162 3.54 -1.26 11.57
N ALA A 163 3.21 -1.56 10.31
CA ALA A 163 2.19 -0.82 9.56
C ALA A 163 0.84 -0.67 10.30
N GLN A 164 0.33 -1.73 10.94
CA GLN A 164 -0.91 -1.63 11.71
C GLN A 164 -0.79 -0.82 13.01
N LYS A 165 0.22 -1.11 13.85
CA LYS A 165 0.37 -0.56 15.20
C LYS A 165 0.97 0.85 15.22
N SER A 166 1.76 1.21 14.20
CA SER A 166 2.31 2.56 14.01
C SER A 166 1.32 3.53 13.33
N CYS A 167 0.10 3.06 13.05
CA CYS A 167 -0.99 3.82 12.45
C CYS A 167 -1.87 4.45 13.53
N ASP A 168 -1.76 5.77 13.69
CA ASP A 168 -2.47 6.50 14.75
C ASP A 168 -3.94 6.78 14.38
N SER A 169 -4.24 6.94 13.09
CA SER A 169 -5.60 7.19 12.57
C SER A 169 -5.67 6.79 11.10
N ARG A 170 -6.89 6.56 10.61
CA ARG A 170 -7.19 6.33 9.20
C ARG A 170 -8.21 7.38 8.73
N THR A 171 -8.16 7.74 7.46
CA THR A 171 -9.13 8.59 6.80
C THR A 171 -9.73 7.82 5.65
N TYR A 172 -11.05 7.73 5.61
CA TYR A 172 -11.81 7.10 4.54
C TYR A 172 -12.69 8.14 3.87
N SER A 173 -12.96 7.95 2.57
CA SER A 173 -13.93 8.71 1.81
C SER A 173 -14.91 7.73 1.19
N TYR A 174 -16.20 8.03 1.32
CA TYR A 174 -17.27 7.30 0.66
C TYR A 174 -17.81 8.15 -0.48
N THR A 175 -17.72 7.63 -1.69
CA THR A 175 -18.34 8.23 -2.87
C THR A 175 -19.64 7.50 -3.15
N LEU A 176 -20.74 8.23 -3.21
CA LEU A 176 -22.07 7.71 -3.42
C LEU A 176 -22.89 8.65 -4.29
N PRO A 177 -23.86 8.12 -5.06
CA PRO A 177 -24.81 8.96 -5.78
C PRO A 177 -25.59 9.87 -4.83
N THR A 178 -25.84 11.11 -5.22
CA THR A 178 -26.50 12.09 -4.35
C THR A 178 -27.95 11.70 -4.01
N PHE A 179 -28.62 10.94 -4.88
CA PHE A 179 -29.99 10.46 -4.63
C PHE A 179 -30.08 9.52 -3.42
N SER A 180 -28.98 8.95 -2.94
CA SER A 180 -28.96 8.20 -1.67
C SER A 180 -29.33 9.04 -0.45
N PHE A 181 -29.36 10.38 -0.60
CA PHE A 181 -29.76 11.32 0.44
C PHE A 181 -31.11 11.99 0.19
N ALA A 182 -31.84 11.59 -0.86
CA ALA A 182 -33.18 12.09 -1.14
C ALA A 182 -34.12 11.81 0.04
N SER A 183 -35.11 12.68 0.24
CA SER A 183 -36.16 12.43 1.22
C SER A 183 -37.05 11.27 0.76
N MET A 184 -37.76 10.63 1.70
CA MET A 184 -38.61 9.47 1.37
C MET A 184 -39.74 9.81 0.39
N ASP A 185 -40.16 11.07 0.37
CA ASP A 185 -41.26 11.57 -0.46
C ASP A 185 -40.78 12.07 -1.85
N GLU A 186 -39.47 12.13 -2.09
CA GLU A 186 -38.90 12.56 -3.35
C GLU A 186 -38.70 11.37 -4.30
N VAL A 187 -39.19 11.52 -5.53
CA VAL A 187 -38.90 10.57 -6.60
C VAL A 187 -37.42 10.69 -6.96
N THR A 188 -36.67 9.61 -6.74
CA THR A 188 -35.26 9.55 -7.12
C THR A 188 -35.13 9.19 -8.59
N SER A 189 -34.50 10.07 -9.36
CA SER A 189 -34.10 9.85 -10.74
C SER A 189 -32.66 10.35 -10.94
N ASP A 190 -32.08 10.11 -12.12
CA ASP A 190 -30.73 10.56 -12.46
C ASP A 190 -30.60 12.10 -12.49
N GLU A 191 -31.73 12.81 -12.58
CA GLU A 191 -31.84 14.26 -12.48
C GLU A 191 -31.78 14.78 -11.05
N TYR A 192 -31.94 13.92 -10.03
CA TYR A 192 -31.91 14.36 -8.64
C TYR A 192 -30.60 15.09 -8.32
N ARG A 193 -30.72 16.27 -7.73
CA ARG A 193 -29.59 17.04 -7.20
C ARG A 193 -29.87 17.33 -5.73
N ILE A 194 -28.91 16.98 -4.87
CA ILE A 194 -29.02 17.25 -3.45
C ILE A 194 -29.04 18.77 -3.21
N SER A 195 -30.00 19.24 -2.41
CA SER A 195 -30.12 20.66 -2.09
C SER A 195 -29.07 21.10 -1.06
N PRO A 196 -28.64 22.38 -1.06
CA PRO A 196 -27.71 22.90 -0.04
C PRO A 196 -28.22 22.68 1.39
N LYS A 197 -29.53 22.85 1.61
CA LYS A 197 -30.18 22.59 2.90
C LYS A 197 -30.00 21.13 3.33
N ARG A 198 -30.18 20.17 2.42
CA ARG A 198 -30.01 18.74 2.72
C ARG A 198 -28.55 18.39 3.04
N ILE A 199 -27.59 19.08 2.39
CA ILE A 199 -26.16 18.94 2.72
C ILE A 199 -25.89 19.46 4.14
N GLU A 200 -26.46 20.59 4.54
CA GLU A 200 -26.31 21.14 5.89
C GLU A 200 -26.86 20.17 6.96
N GLU A 201 -28.09 19.66 6.77
CA GLU A 201 -28.67 18.63 7.64
C GLU A 201 -27.79 17.37 7.74
N LEU A 202 -27.22 16.92 6.61
CA LEU A 202 -26.32 15.77 6.58
C LEU A 202 -25.02 16.07 7.35
N ASN A 203 -24.46 17.27 7.21
CA ASN A 203 -23.25 17.67 7.93
C ASN A 203 -23.49 17.77 9.44
N GLU A 204 -24.64 18.28 9.87
CA GLU A 204 -25.03 18.30 11.28
C GLU A 204 -25.14 16.88 11.84
N LEU A 205 -25.84 15.99 11.13
CA LEU A 205 -26.00 14.59 11.53
C LEU A 205 -24.66 13.85 11.59
N LEU A 206 -23.81 14.01 10.57
CA LEU A 206 -22.48 13.40 10.55
C LEU A 206 -21.58 13.99 11.64
N GLY A 207 -21.77 15.26 12.01
CA GLY A 207 -21.09 15.93 13.11
C GLY A 207 -21.33 15.23 14.46
N CYS A 208 -22.49 14.62 14.68
CA CYS A 208 -22.80 13.87 15.89
C CYS A 208 -21.88 12.65 16.11
N TYR A 209 -21.25 12.12 15.06
CA TYR A 209 -20.30 11.01 15.18
C TYR A 209 -18.91 11.43 15.62
N VAL A 210 -18.58 12.72 15.62
CA VAL A 210 -17.28 13.22 16.07
C VAL A 210 -17.16 13.02 17.58
N GLY A 211 -16.01 12.49 18.03
CA GLY A 211 -15.72 12.24 19.44
C GLY A 211 -15.57 10.76 19.77
N SER A 212 -15.78 10.41 21.03
CA SER A 212 -15.68 9.04 21.54
C SER A 212 -17.07 8.55 21.93
N HIS A 213 -17.59 7.58 21.18
CA HIS A 213 -18.92 7.00 21.37
C HIS A 213 -18.83 5.48 21.40
N ASN A 214 -19.85 4.82 21.95
CA ASN A 214 -19.98 3.37 21.85
C ASN A 214 -20.59 2.99 20.49
N PHE A 215 -19.77 2.44 19.59
CA PHE A 215 -20.17 2.06 18.23
C PHE A 215 -20.60 0.58 18.11
N PHE A 216 -21.03 -0.08 19.19
CA PHE A 216 -21.40 -1.51 19.15
C PHE A 216 -22.49 -1.85 18.10
N ASN A 217 -23.44 -0.95 17.85
CA ASN A 217 -24.47 -1.12 16.82
C ASN A 217 -23.95 -1.00 15.37
N TYR A 218 -22.71 -0.55 15.19
CA TYR A 218 -22.09 -0.31 13.87
C TYR A 218 -21.00 -1.33 13.54
N THR A 219 -20.97 -2.47 14.25
CA THR A 219 -20.06 -3.58 13.98
C THR A 219 -20.82 -4.90 13.99
N SER A 220 -20.31 -5.90 13.27
CA SER A 220 -20.82 -7.26 13.29
C SER A 220 -19.80 -8.21 13.92
N GLY A 221 -20.28 -9.21 14.66
CA GLY A 221 -19.47 -10.19 15.39
C GLY A 221 -19.58 -10.07 16.91
N PHE A 222 -19.49 -11.20 17.61
CA PHE A 222 -19.29 -11.20 19.07
C PHE A 222 -17.82 -10.82 19.33
N LEU A 223 -17.62 -9.74 20.09
CA LEU A 223 -16.30 -9.30 20.57
C LEU A 223 -15.62 -10.37 21.42
#